data_AF-A0A7R6SUB7-F1
#
_entry.id   AF-A0A7R6SUB7-F1
#
_cell.length_a   1.000
_cell.length_b   1.000
_cell.length_c   1.000
_cell.angle_alpha   90.00
_cell.angle_beta   90.00
_cell.angle_gamma   90.00
#
_symmetry.space_group_name_H-M   'P 1'
#
loop_
_entity.id
_entity.type
_entity.pdbx_description
1 polymer ?
#
loop_
_entity_poly.entity_id
_entity_poly.type
_entity_poly.pdbx_seq_one_letter_code
_entity_poly.pdbx_strand_id
1 'polypeptide(L)'
;MNEKIIEGLSAQFSQMMNTFNGGADLPGQQQVKVFLQSALSKMDLVTRDEFDAQAIVLGRTREKVEQLETVLADIESRLDAQESTAEKTD
;
A
#
# COMPACT_ATOMS: atom_id res chain seq x y z
N MET A 1 -1.47 -9.86 6.93
CA MET A 1 -0.41 -9.63 7.94
C MET A 1 -0.78 -8.50 8.91
N ASN A 2 -1.54 -7.48 8.50
CA ASN A 2 -1.97 -6.36 9.35
C ASN A 2 -3.03 -6.72 10.41
N GLU A 3 -3.86 -7.74 10.20
CA GLU A 3 -4.93 -8.12 11.15
C GLU A 3 -4.40 -8.59 12.51
N LYS A 4 -3.33 -9.41 12.52
CA LYS A 4 -2.71 -9.91 13.76
C LYS A 4 -2.12 -8.79 14.63
N ILE A 5 -1.70 -7.68 14.02
CA ILE A 5 -1.17 -6.51 14.72
C ILE A 5 -2.32 -5.71 15.33
N ILE A 6 -3.41 -5.53 14.59
CA ILE A 6 -4.62 -4.84 15.06
C ILE A 6 -5.25 -5.59 16.25
N GLU A 7 -5.31 -6.92 16.19
CA GLU A 7 -5.77 -7.77 17.30
C GLU A 7 -4.86 -7.69 18.54
N GLY A 8 -3.53 -7.69 18.34
CA GLY A 8 -2.58 -7.53 19.44
C GLY A 8 -2.68 -6.15 20.11
N LEU A 9 -2.92 -5.09 19.33
CA LEU A 9 -3.15 -3.73 19.82
C LEU A 9 -4.47 -3.61 20.58
N SER A 10 -5.55 -4.22 20.07
CA SER A 10 -6.86 -4.19 20.73
C SER A 10 -6.83 -4.96 22.06
N ALA A 11 -6.10 -6.08 22.12
CA ALA A 11 -5.88 -6.84 23.36
C ALA A 11 -5.08 -6.03 24.40
N GLN A 12 -3.95 -5.42 24.01
CA GLN A 12 -3.16 -4.58 24.93
C GLN A 12 -3.93 -3.33 25.38
N PHE A 13 -4.71 -2.71 24.49
CA PHE A 13 -5.57 -1.58 24.82
C PHE A 13 -6.70 -1.97 25.78
N SER A 14 -7.35 -3.11 25.54
CA SER A 14 -8.41 -3.63 26.42
C SER A 14 -7.86 -3.98 27.81
N GLN A 15 -6.65 -4.53 27.88
CA GLN A 15 -5.97 -4.78 29.15
C GLN A 15 -5.64 -3.48 29.89
N MET A 16 -5.20 -2.44 29.19
CA MET A 16 -4.99 -1.10 29.75
C MET A 16 -6.30 -0.50 30.25
N MET A 17 -7.40 -0.62 29.49
CA MET A 17 -8.75 -0.16 29.88
C MET A 17 -9.33 -0.90 31.08
N ASN A 18 -9.15 -2.23 31.16
CA ASN A 18 -9.53 -3.03 32.31
C ASN A 18 -8.73 -2.65 33.57
N THR A 19 -7.49 -2.18 33.41
CA THR A 19 -6.68 -1.64 34.51
C THR A 19 -7.25 -0.31 35.02
N PHE A 20 -7.93 0.49 34.18
CA PHE A 20 -8.61 1.73 34.60
C PHE A 20 -9.93 1.50 35.34
N ASN A 21 -10.70 0.48 34.97
CA ASN A 21 -11.99 0.20 35.62
C ASN A 21 -11.86 -0.34 37.07
N GLY A 22 -10.63 -0.62 37.52
CA GLY A 22 -10.32 -1.14 38.86
C GLY A 22 -10.03 -0.10 39.95
N GLY A 23 -10.21 1.21 39.69
CA GLY A 23 -10.04 2.27 40.69
C GLY A 23 -8.65 2.89 40.79
N ALA A 24 -7.78 2.67 39.81
CA ALA A 24 -6.50 3.38 39.69
C ALA A 24 -6.69 4.69 38.91
N ASP A 25 -5.94 5.74 39.30
CA ASP A 25 -5.90 7.04 38.61
C ASP A 25 -5.78 6.89 37.09
N LEU A 26 -6.37 7.84 36.35
CA LEU A 26 -6.22 7.97 34.90
C LEU A 26 -4.75 7.80 34.51
N PRO A 27 -4.45 7.10 33.39
CA PRO A 27 -3.07 6.93 32.96
C PRO A 27 -2.48 8.32 32.77
N GLY A 28 -1.32 8.56 33.37
CA GLY A 28 -0.62 9.82 33.15
C GLY A 28 -0.37 9.99 31.64
N GLN A 29 -0.32 11.24 31.15
CA GLN A 29 -0.02 11.53 29.74
C GLN A 29 1.20 10.77 29.22
N GLN A 30 2.18 10.51 30.09
CA GLN A 30 3.38 9.74 29.80
C GLN A 30 3.10 8.26 29.44
N GLN A 31 2.20 7.58 30.15
CA GLN A 31 1.88 6.17 29.91
C GLN A 31 1.11 6.01 28.59
N VAL A 32 0.18 6.93 28.30
CA VAL A 32 -0.52 6.99 27.02
C VAL A 32 0.47 7.24 25.88
N LYS A 33 1.40 8.17 26.05
CA LYS A 33 2.44 8.47 25.06
C LYS A 33 3.33 7.27 24.76
N VAL A 34 3.79 6.55 25.78
CA VAL A 34 4.62 5.35 25.61
C VAL A 34 3.86 4.22 24.92
N PHE A 35 2.58 4.02 25.25
CA PHE A 35 1.73 3.05 24.56
C PHE A 35 1.56 3.40 23.08
N LEU A 36 1.24 4.66 22.76
CA LEU A 36 1.09 5.13 21.38
C LEU A 36 2.40 5.00 20.59
N GLN A 37 3.54 5.36 21.19
CA GLN A 37 4.84 5.19 20.57
C GLN A 37 5.16 3.71 20.32
N SER A 38 4.91 2.83 21.30
CA SER A 38 5.10 1.39 21.12
C SER A 38 4.15 0.78 20.09
N ALA A 39 2.93 1.30 19.96
CA ALA A 39 1.97 0.85 18.98
C ALA A 39 2.41 1.26 17.57
N LEU A 40 2.80 2.52 17.41
CA LEU A 40 3.26 3.08 16.15
C LEU A 40 4.56 2.41 15.66
N SER A 41 5.50 2.11 16.56
CA SER A 41 6.73 1.39 16.23
C SER A 41 6.54 -0.08 15.83
N LYS A 42 5.38 -0.68 16.17
CA LYS A 42 5.02 -2.05 15.76
C LYS A 42 4.33 -2.09 14.39
N MET A 43 4.01 -0.93 13.81
CA MET A 43 3.45 -0.83 12.47
C MET A 43 4.59 -0.65 11.46
N ASP A 44 4.46 -1.30 10.29
CA ASP A 44 5.37 -1.09 9.15
C ASP A 44 5.01 0.25 8.49
N LEU A 45 5.47 1.34 9.10
CA LEU A 45 5.16 2.70 8.67
C LEU A 45 6.24 3.20 7.73
N VAL A 46 5.80 3.64 6.56
CA VAL A 46 6.60 4.49 5.69
C VAL A 46 6.32 5.95 6.01
N THR A 47 7.32 6.80 5.84
CA THR A 47 7.12 8.25 5.98
C THR A 47 6.17 8.75 4.89
N ARG A 48 5.54 9.90 5.14
CA ARG A 48 4.66 10.52 4.14
C ARG A 48 5.42 10.81 2.84
N ASP A 49 6.66 11.28 2.96
CA ASP A 49 7.50 11.62 1.81
C ASP A 49 7.86 10.39 0.98
N GLU A 50 8.15 9.24 1.61
CA GLU A 50 8.38 7.97 0.92
C GLU A 50 7.13 7.45 0.21
N PHE A 51 5.96 7.59 0.85
CA PHE A 51 4.68 7.25 0.22
C PHE A 51 4.44 8.11 -1.02
N ASP A 52 4.60 9.43 -0.91
CA ASP A 52 4.38 10.36 -2.02
C ASP A 52 5.40 10.11 -3.15
N ALA A 53 6.65 9.79 -2.82
CA ALA A 53 7.66 9.38 -3.80
C ALA A 53 7.25 8.10 -4.55
N GLN A 54 6.75 7.08 -3.85
CA GLN A 54 6.28 5.84 -4.48
C GLN A 54 5.04 6.08 -5.36
N ALA A 55 4.13 6.95 -4.94
CA ALA A 55 2.96 7.32 -5.75
C ALA A 55 3.36 7.96 -7.09
N ILE A 56 4.39 8.81 -7.09
CA ILE A 56 4.95 9.40 -8.32
C ILE A 56 5.54 8.33 -9.24
N VAL A 57 6.33 7.40 -8.69
CA VAL A 57 6.90 6.28 -9.47
C VAL A 57 5.80 5.42 -10.07
N LEU A 58 4.74 5.12 -9.31
CA LEU A 58 3.59 4.37 -9.80
C LEU A 58 2.88 5.09 -10.95
N GLY A 59 2.68 6.41 -10.84
CA GLY A 59 2.11 7.23 -11.91
C GLY A 59 2.91 7.11 -13.21
N ARG A 60 4.23 7.33 -13.14
CA ARG A 60 5.14 7.19 -14.29
C ARG A 60 5.15 5.77 -14.87
N THR A 61 4.99 4.77 -14.03
CA THR A 61 4.96 3.37 -14.46
C THR A 61 3.68 3.09 -15.26
N ARG A 62 2.52 3.59 -14.81
CA ARG A 62 1.26 3.49 -15.55
C ARG A 62 1.35 4.17 -16.92
N GLU A 63 1.85 5.40 -16.96
CA GLU A 63 2.06 6.13 -18.23
C GLU A 63 2.95 5.33 -19.20
N LYS A 64 4.01 4.71 -18.69
CA LYS A 64 4.92 3.91 -19.53
C LYS A 64 4.28 2.60 -20.00
N VAL A 65 3.44 1.97 -19.17
CA VAL A 65 2.67 0.78 -19.57
C VAL A 65 1.70 1.14 -20.69
N GLU A 66 0.93 2.21 -20.56
CA GLU A 66 -0.02 2.67 -21.59
C GLU A 66 0.68 2.98 -22.93
N GLN A 67 1.86 3.60 -22.89
CA GLN A 67 2.68 3.83 -24.08
C GLN A 67 3.13 2.53 -24.74
N LEU A 68 3.60 1.56 -23.95
CA LEU A 68 4.03 0.26 -24.46
C LEU A 68 2.86 -0.53 -25.05
N GLU A 69 1.69 -0.51 -24.42
CA GLU A 69 0.47 -1.12 -24.95
C GLU A 69 0.07 -0.50 -26.30
N THR A 70 0.18 0.83 -26.43
CA THR A 70 -0.08 1.53 -27.69
C THR A 70 0.90 1.11 -28.79
N VAL A 71 2.19 1.05 -28.47
CA VAL A 71 3.22 0.61 -29.42
C VAL A 71 3.02 -0.85 -29.83
N LEU A 72 2.65 -1.71 -28.88
CA LEU A 72 2.36 -3.11 -29.16
C LEU A 72 1.17 -3.25 -30.11
N ALA A 73 0.08 -2.52 -29.88
CA ALA A 73 -1.10 -2.54 -30.75
C ALA A 73 -0.79 -2.06 -32.18
N ASP A 74 0.07 -1.03 -32.35
CA ASP A 74 0.51 -0.60 -33.69
C ASP A 74 1.31 -1.70 -34.41
N ILE A 75 2.22 -2.36 -33.68
CA ILE A 75 3.03 -3.45 -34.24
C ILE A 75 2.15 -4.64 -34.62
N GLU A 76 1.24 -5.05 -33.75
CA GLU A 76 0.27 -6.13 -34.01
C GLU A 76 -0.58 -5.82 -35.25
N SER A 77 -1.13 -4.59 -35.34
CA SER A 77 -1.91 -4.18 -36.52
C SER A 77 -1.10 -4.20 -37.83
N ARG A 78 0.18 -3.83 -37.78
CA ARG A 78 1.06 -3.85 -38.95
C ARG A 78 1.41 -5.27 -39.38
N LEU A 79 1.60 -6.19 -38.43
CA LEU A 79 1.83 -7.61 -38.71
C LEU A 79 0.61 -8.24 -39.37
N ASP A 80 -0.59 -8.03 -38.83
CA ASP A 80 -1.84 -8.51 -39.40
C ASP A 80 -2.04 -7.97 -40.83
N ALA A 81 -1.73 -6.69 -41.05
CA ALA A 81 -1.79 -6.09 -42.38
C ALA A 81 -0.82 -6.75 -43.37
N GLN A 82 0.40 -7.09 -42.94
CA GLN A 82 1.39 -7.77 -43.77
C GLN A 82 0.97 -9.21 -44.12
N GLU A 83 0.44 -9.97 -43.17
CA GLU A 83 -0.08 -11.33 -43.42
C GLU A 83 -1.24 -11.31 -44.43
N SER A 84 -2.17 -10.36 -44.29
CA SER A 84 -3.31 -10.22 -45.21
C SER A 84 -2.93 -9.86 -46.65
N THR A 85 -1.77 -9.20 -46.85
CA THR A 85 -1.24 -8.91 -48.19
C THR A 85 -0.49 -10.08 -48.82
N ALA A 86 0.10 -10.96 -48.00
CA ALA A 86 0.78 -12.16 -48.48
C ALA A 86 -0.25 -13.20 -49.00
N GLU A 87 -1.36 -13.39 -48.30
CA GLU A 87 -2.40 -14.37 -48.66
C GLU A 87 -3.21 -13.99 -49.91
N LYS A 88 -3.22 -12.70 -50.32
CA LYS A 88 -3.90 -12.23 -51.53
C LYS A 88 -3.06 -12.32 -52.81
N THR A 89 -1.78 -12.69 -52.71
CA THR A 89 -0.84 -12.67 -53.84
C THR A 89 -0.50 -14.09 -54.36
N ASP A 90 -0.94 -15.15 -53.64
CA ASP A 90 -1.02 -16.54 -54.14
C ASP A 90 -2.46 -16.86 -54.61
#